data_AF-A0AA95SGF0-F1
#
_entry.id   AF-A0AA95SGF0-F1
#
_cell.length_a   1.000
_cell.length_b   1.000
_cell.length_c   1.000
_cell.angle_alpha   90.00
_cell.angle_beta   90.00
_cell.angle_gamma   90.00
#
_symmetry.space_group_name_H-M   'P 1'
#
loop_
_entity.id
_entity.type
_entity.pdbx_description
1 polymer ?
#
loop_
_entity_poly.entity_id
_entity_poly.type
_entity_poly.pdbx_seq_one_letter_code
_entity_poly.pdbx_strand_id
1 'polypeptide(L)'
;MNLINKKVTHKRFGMGSIVNHNDSSIEIHFASENKKFVFPDVFGKHLKLHDKSDANSLEKIMQKKEMERKEEEWKKEEEKNLQRKNQELRLEHEKLMKNHKLHFESQMVFWCDTEEQNSSFSEWKVFSGVIKSGNNKGKPNKPIRLHQNSAVLLTAIDSSMPEKDRRILGVYMVNEDFIGKLCEDGSIPAHSKYRLQLTEQESDQMLFWKYYVNEKSPQKMTWNTGKYRYFENLWMAQILLDIVSLKSDPEERELAQQFFEHFCKMNQITDQELPKPNGTLMRI
;
A
#
# COMPACT_ATOMS: atom_id res chain seq x y z
N MET A 1 5.71 -28.07 -39.58
CA MET A 1 5.42 -27.95 -41.03
C MET A 1 6.72 -28.14 -41.78
N ASN A 2 6.78 -29.01 -42.80
CA ASN A 2 8.00 -29.18 -43.62
C ASN A 2 7.88 -28.31 -44.88
N LEU A 3 8.72 -27.28 -44.98
CA LEU A 3 8.71 -26.33 -46.08
C LEU A 3 9.73 -26.63 -47.19
N ILE A 4 10.59 -27.63 -46.98
CA ILE A 4 11.65 -27.99 -47.92
C ILE A 4 11.04 -28.43 -49.27
N ASN A 5 11.67 -28.02 -50.37
CA ASN A 5 11.27 -28.23 -51.76
C ASN A 5 9.96 -27.54 -52.20
N LYS A 6 9.33 -26.73 -51.35
CA LYS A 6 8.13 -25.98 -51.76
C LYS A 6 8.51 -24.77 -52.61
N LYS A 7 7.68 -24.50 -53.63
CA LYS A 7 7.85 -23.37 -54.54
C LYS A 7 7.30 -22.09 -53.91
N VAL A 8 8.08 -21.02 -54.05
CA VAL A 8 7.75 -19.69 -53.57
C VAL A 8 8.02 -18.64 -54.65
N THR A 9 7.33 -17.51 -54.59
CA THR A 9 7.64 -16.34 -55.43
C THR A 9 8.03 -15.17 -54.54
N HIS A 10 9.25 -14.67 -54.72
CA HIS A 10 9.72 -13.43 -54.12
C HIS A 10 9.45 -12.25 -55.07
N LYS A 11 9.02 -11.11 -54.53
CA LYS A 11 8.68 -9.91 -55.34
C LYS A 11 9.82 -9.41 -56.25
N ARG A 12 11.08 -9.59 -55.83
CA ARG A 12 12.27 -9.14 -56.59
C ARG A 12 13.07 -10.26 -57.27
N PHE A 13 13.09 -11.46 -56.69
CA PHE A 13 13.97 -12.55 -57.14
C PHE A 13 13.22 -13.62 -57.95
N GLY A 14 11.92 -13.41 -58.16
CA GLY A 14 11.11 -14.33 -58.96
C GLY A 14 10.82 -15.63 -58.22
N MET A 15 10.73 -16.73 -58.98
CA MET A 15 10.40 -18.05 -58.46
C MET A 15 11.64 -18.70 -57.83
N GLY A 16 11.47 -19.28 -56.65
CA GLY A 16 12.51 -20.03 -55.95
C GLY A 16 11.95 -21.27 -55.28
N SER A 17 12.85 -22.11 -54.80
CA SER A 17 12.54 -23.32 -54.03
C SER A 17 13.19 -23.25 -52.65
N ILE A 18 12.45 -23.61 -51.61
CA ILE A 18 12.97 -23.59 -50.24
C ILE A 18 13.92 -24.77 -50.06
N VAL A 19 15.17 -24.49 -49.72
CA VAL A 19 16.21 -25.51 -49.53
C VAL A 19 16.49 -25.78 -48.07
N ASN A 20 16.24 -24.82 -47.18
CA ASN A 20 16.40 -24.99 -45.74
C ASN A 20 15.44 -24.09 -44.96
N HIS A 21 15.05 -24.51 -43.75
CA HIS A 21 14.16 -23.76 -42.88
C HIS A 21 14.37 -24.14 -41.41
N ASN A 22 14.40 -23.13 -40.54
CA ASN A 22 14.33 -23.27 -39.09
C ASN A 22 13.41 -22.20 -38.49
N ASP A 23 13.26 -22.18 -37.16
CA ASP A 23 12.27 -21.33 -36.48
C ASP A 23 12.48 -19.82 -36.66
N SER A 24 13.68 -19.38 -37.04
CA SER A 24 14.02 -17.95 -37.22
C SER A 24 14.32 -17.55 -38.66
N SER A 25 14.61 -18.50 -39.55
CA SER A 25 15.12 -18.22 -40.88
C SER A 25 14.73 -19.26 -41.92
N ILE A 26 14.58 -18.80 -43.16
CA ILE A 26 14.31 -19.63 -44.33
C ILE A 26 15.31 -19.34 -45.44
N GLU A 27 15.81 -20.38 -46.08
CA GLU A 27 16.77 -20.29 -47.19
C GLU A 27 16.11 -20.79 -48.47
N ILE A 28 16.22 -19.97 -49.52
CA ILE A 28 15.53 -20.16 -50.79
C ILE A 28 16.55 -20.10 -51.91
N HIS A 29 16.59 -21.14 -52.73
CA HIS A 29 17.36 -21.19 -53.96
C HIS A 29 16.56 -20.53 -55.09
N PHE A 30 17.08 -19.42 -55.61
CA PHE A 30 16.60 -18.77 -56.84
C PHE A 30 17.48 -19.17 -58.01
N ALA A 31 17.17 -18.68 -59.22
CA ALA A 31 17.80 -19.10 -60.48
C ALA A 31 19.34 -19.14 -60.47
N SER A 32 20.01 -18.27 -59.69
CA SER A 32 21.47 -18.15 -59.65
C SER A 32 22.08 -18.22 -58.26
N GLU A 33 21.31 -18.11 -57.18
CA GLU A 33 21.85 -17.97 -55.82
C GLU A 33 20.87 -18.40 -54.72
N ASN A 34 21.43 -18.81 -53.57
CA ASN A 34 20.68 -18.99 -52.33
C ASN A 34 20.58 -17.67 -51.58
N LYS A 35 19.38 -17.34 -51.09
CA LYS A 35 19.20 -16.23 -50.15
C LYS A 35 18.46 -16.67 -48.90
N LYS A 36 18.89 -16.12 -47.77
CA LYS A 36 18.31 -16.35 -46.45
C LYS A 36 17.45 -15.17 -46.03
N PHE A 37 16.27 -15.44 -45.48
CA PHE A 37 15.32 -14.45 -45.00
C PHE A 37 14.83 -14.78 -43.59
N VAL A 38 14.25 -13.80 -42.91
CA VAL A 38 13.66 -13.96 -41.58
C VAL A 38 12.32 -14.68 -41.69
N PHE A 39 12.18 -15.77 -40.93
CA PHE A 39 10.96 -16.56 -40.86
C PHE A 39 10.12 -16.19 -39.61
N PRO A 40 8.78 -16.23 -39.67
CA PRO A 40 7.92 -16.23 -40.86
C PRO A 40 7.75 -14.84 -41.52
N ASP A 41 8.41 -13.79 -41.00
CA ASP A 41 8.13 -12.38 -41.33
C ASP A 41 8.31 -12.01 -42.82
N VAL A 42 9.14 -12.76 -43.56
CA VAL A 42 9.33 -12.56 -45.01
C VAL A 42 8.07 -12.89 -45.83
N PHE A 43 7.25 -13.82 -45.34
CA PHE A 43 6.01 -14.22 -46.00
C PHE A 43 4.96 -13.09 -45.91
N GLY A 44 4.04 -13.04 -46.88
CA GLY A 44 3.02 -11.99 -46.98
C GLY A 44 3.54 -10.70 -47.64
N LYS A 45 4.57 -10.06 -47.07
CA LYS A 45 5.11 -8.80 -47.64
C LYS A 45 6.04 -9.03 -48.84
N HIS A 46 6.92 -10.03 -48.79
CA HIS A 46 7.98 -10.19 -49.78
C HIS A 46 7.93 -11.53 -50.50
N LEU A 47 7.34 -12.54 -49.87
CA LEU A 47 7.30 -13.91 -50.37
C LEU A 47 5.88 -14.50 -50.34
N LYS A 48 5.50 -15.20 -51.41
CA LYS A 48 4.24 -15.97 -51.51
C LYS A 48 4.54 -17.45 -51.68
N LEU A 49 3.93 -18.29 -50.84
CA LEU A 49 3.97 -19.75 -50.97
C LEU A 49 2.87 -20.22 -51.92
N HIS A 50 3.19 -21.14 -52.83
CA HIS A 50 2.20 -21.68 -53.77
C HIS A 50 1.37 -22.84 -53.21
N ASP A 51 1.88 -23.53 -52.19
CA ASP A 51 1.14 -24.59 -51.50
C ASP A 51 0.01 -24.00 -50.64
N LYS A 52 -1.24 -24.32 -50.97
CA LYS A 52 -2.42 -23.77 -50.29
C LYS A 52 -2.57 -24.25 -48.85
N SER A 53 -2.19 -25.50 -48.55
CA SER A 53 -2.33 -26.09 -47.20
C SER A 53 -1.32 -25.45 -46.24
N ASP A 54 -0.08 -25.32 -46.70
CA ASP A 54 0.99 -24.73 -45.92
C ASP A 54 0.90 -23.20 -45.87
N ALA A 55 0.33 -22.55 -46.89
CA ALA A 55 0.06 -21.11 -46.85
C ALA A 55 -0.92 -20.74 -45.72
N ASN A 56 -1.99 -21.53 -45.53
CA ASN A 56 -2.92 -21.34 -44.41
C ASN A 56 -2.24 -21.57 -43.05
N SER A 57 -1.34 -22.55 -42.99
CA SER A 57 -0.56 -22.83 -41.77
C SER A 57 0.42 -21.70 -41.45
N LEU A 58 1.07 -21.13 -42.46
CA LEU A 58 1.94 -19.95 -42.32
C LEU A 58 1.18 -18.72 -41.85
N GLU A 59 0.00 -18.48 -42.39
CA GLU A 59 -0.83 -17.34 -41.99
C GLU A 59 -1.19 -17.41 -40.50
N LYS A 60 -1.54 -18.60 -39.99
CA LYS A 60 -1.76 -18.83 -38.56
C LYS A 60 -0.51 -18.56 -37.71
N ILE A 61 0.67 -18.98 -38.17
CA ILE A 61 1.95 -18.73 -37.47
C ILE A 61 2.25 -17.22 -37.45
N MET A 62 2.05 -16.53 -38.57
CA MET A 62 2.25 -15.08 -38.66
C MET A 62 1.29 -14.31 -37.75
N GLN A 63 0.01 -14.68 -37.73
CA GLN A 63 -0.99 -14.09 -36.83
C GLN A 63 -0.61 -14.31 -35.36
N LYS A 64 -0.19 -15.52 -34.99
CA LYS A 64 0.27 -15.82 -33.63
C LYS A 64 1.47 -14.94 -33.24
N LYS A 65 2.49 -14.84 -34.10
CA LYS A 65 3.68 -14.03 -33.85
C LYS A 65 3.38 -12.53 -33.76
N GLU A 66 2.41 -12.05 -34.54
CA GLU A 66 1.93 -10.66 -34.45
C GLU A 66 1.18 -10.40 -33.14
N MET A 67 0.34 -11.34 -32.69
CA MET A 67 -0.30 -11.23 -31.38
C MET A 67 0.72 -11.23 -30.24
N GLU A 68 1.73 -12.11 -30.29
CA GLU A 68 2.82 -12.16 -29.31
C GLU A 68 3.59 -10.83 -29.26
N ARG A 69 3.92 -10.24 -30.42
CA ARG A 69 4.56 -8.91 -30.49
C ARG A 69 3.73 -7.82 -29.86
N LYS A 70 2.43 -7.76 -30.18
CA LYS A 70 1.50 -6.78 -29.58
C LYS A 70 1.39 -6.96 -28.08
N GLU A 71 1.37 -8.20 -27.60
CA GLU A 71 1.34 -8.50 -26.17
C GLU A 71 2.65 -8.08 -25.48
N GLU A 72 3.81 -8.31 -26.09
CA GLU A 72 5.09 -7.84 -25.59
C GLU A 72 5.20 -6.30 -25.56
N GLU A 73 4.74 -5.63 -26.61
CA GLU A 73 4.69 -4.16 -26.68
C GLU A 73 3.73 -3.59 -25.63
N TRP A 74 2.56 -4.20 -25.47
CA TRP A 74 1.60 -3.86 -24.42
C TRP A 74 2.22 -4.00 -23.02
N LYS A 75 2.87 -5.13 -22.74
CA LYS A 75 3.57 -5.37 -21.46
C LYS A 75 4.68 -4.34 -21.21
N LYS A 76 5.49 -4.02 -22.23
CA LYS A 76 6.55 -3.00 -22.12
C LYS A 76 5.97 -1.60 -21.88
N GLU A 77 4.83 -1.27 -22.49
CA GLU A 77 4.17 0.02 -22.29
C GLU A 77 3.50 0.11 -20.91
N GLU A 78 2.86 -0.96 -20.44
CA GLU A 78 2.35 -1.07 -19.06
C GLU A 78 3.49 -0.93 -18.05
N GLU A 79 4.62 -1.58 -18.26
CA GLU A 79 5.79 -1.48 -17.38
C GLU A 79 6.36 -0.05 -17.35
N LYS A 80 6.50 0.61 -18.51
CA LYS A 80 6.92 2.02 -18.58
C LYS A 80 5.94 2.95 -17.87
N ASN A 81 4.64 2.74 -18.05
CA ASN A 81 3.61 3.55 -17.40
C ASN A 81 3.62 3.33 -15.88
N LEU A 82 3.82 2.10 -15.43
CA LEU A 82 3.99 1.79 -14.01
C LEU A 82 5.25 2.44 -13.43
N GLN A 83 6.38 2.39 -14.15
CA GLN A 83 7.62 3.05 -13.73
C GLN A 83 7.46 4.56 -13.62
N ARG A 84 6.82 5.21 -14.60
CA ARG A 84 6.52 6.66 -14.55
C ARG A 84 5.64 7.02 -13.36
N LYS A 85 4.54 6.29 -13.16
CA LYS A 85 3.64 6.49 -12.02
C LYS A 85 4.37 6.35 -10.68
N ASN A 86 5.25 5.37 -10.55
CA ASN A 86 6.06 5.18 -9.35
C ASN A 86 7.06 6.31 -9.13
N GLN A 87 7.66 6.87 -10.19
CA GLN A 87 8.55 8.04 -10.09
C GLN A 87 7.78 9.29 -9.65
N GLU A 88 6.59 9.53 -10.19
CA GLU A 88 5.73 10.65 -9.78
C GLU A 88 5.35 10.55 -8.30
N LEU A 89 4.93 9.36 -7.84
CA LEU A 89 4.62 9.11 -6.44
C LEU A 89 5.82 9.36 -5.52
N ARG A 90 7.03 8.96 -5.93
CA ARG A 90 8.27 9.22 -5.17
C ARG A 90 8.56 10.72 -5.05
N LEU A 91 8.44 11.46 -6.15
CA LEU A 91 8.66 12.91 -6.14
C LEU A 91 7.62 13.64 -5.27
N GLU A 92 6.36 13.20 -5.32
CA GLU A 92 5.30 13.74 -4.46
C GLU A 92 5.56 13.44 -2.98
N HIS A 93 5.95 12.20 -2.67
CA HIS A 93 6.34 11.78 -1.32
C HIS A 93 7.47 12.65 -0.79
N GLU A 94 8.57 12.79 -1.54
CA GLU A 94 9.73 13.62 -1.15
C GLU A 94 9.33 15.09 -0.90
N LYS A 95 8.45 15.64 -1.75
CA LYS A 95 7.94 17.01 -1.59
C LYS A 95 7.10 17.17 -0.32
N LEU A 96 6.26 16.19 0.01
CA LEU A 96 5.44 16.23 1.22
C LEU A 96 6.30 16.09 2.48
N MET A 97 7.31 15.21 2.44
CA MET A 97 8.29 15.03 3.51
C MET A 97 9.05 16.33 3.83
N LYS A 98 9.58 17.01 2.79
CA LYS A 98 10.33 18.27 2.95
C LYS A 98 9.50 19.41 3.52
N ASN A 99 8.20 19.43 3.22
CA ASN A 99 7.29 20.49 3.65
C ASN A 99 6.46 20.12 4.88
N HIS A 100 6.72 18.96 5.50
CA HIS A 100 5.95 18.50 6.64
C HIS A 100 6.18 19.41 7.85
N LYS A 101 5.08 19.86 8.45
CA LYS A 101 5.08 20.61 9.70
C LYS A 101 4.29 19.81 10.72
N LEU A 102 4.86 19.64 11.91
CA LEU A 102 4.20 18.92 12.99
C LEU A 102 2.88 19.62 13.34
N HIS A 103 1.78 18.87 13.20
CA HIS A 103 0.49 19.32 13.66
C HIS A 103 0.31 18.90 15.12
N PHE A 104 -0.28 19.77 15.94
CA PHE A 104 -0.44 19.51 17.38
C PHE A 104 -1.38 18.31 17.65
N GLU A 105 -2.43 18.14 16.84
CA GLU A 105 -3.31 16.96 16.79
C GLU A 105 -2.99 16.06 15.59
N SER A 106 -1.86 15.37 15.63
CA SER A 106 -1.45 14.45 14.55
C SER A 106 -1.55 12.98 14.93
N GLN A 107 -2.11 12.66 16.10
CA GLN A 107 -2.28 11.28 16.57
C GLN A 107 -3.68 10.80 16.26
N MET A 108 -3.86 9.49 16.08
CA MET A 108 -5.18 8.91 15.81
C MET A 108 -5.59 7.97 16.93
N VAL A 109 -6.77 8.18 17.49
CA VAL A 109 -7.44 7.18 18.31
C VAL A 109 -8.45 6.45 17.45
N PHE A 110 -8.41 5.12 17.49
CA PHE A 110 -9.24 4.23 16.68
C PHE A 110 -10.13 3.39 17.60
N TRP A 111 -11.38 3.21 17.18
CA TRP A 111 -12.34 2.32 17.83
C TRP A 111 -12.37 0.98 17.10
N CYS A 112 -11.82 -0.05 17.77
CA CYS A 112 -11.89 -1.44 17.35
C CYS A 112 -13.23 -2.04 17.77
N ASP A 113 -13.99 -2.56 16.82
CA ASP A 113 -15.05 -3.52 17.11
C ASP A 113 -14.48 -4.92 17.43
N THR A 114 -15.33 -5.85 17.85
CA THR A 114 -14.91 -7.20 18.30
C THR A 114 -14.09 -7.96 17.26
N GLU A 115 -14.38 -7.78 15.97
CA GLU A 115 -13.62 -8.43 14.89
C GLU A 115 -12.25 -7.74 14.71
N GLU A 116 -12.25 -6.40 14.69
CA GLU A 116 -11.06 -5.58 14.55
C GLU A 116 -10.09 -5.72 15.73
N GLN A 117 -10.57 -6.08 16.93
CA GLN A 117 -9.70 -6.32 18.08
C GLN A 117 -8.67 -7.40 17.80
N ASN A 118 -9.02 -8.46 17.07
CA ASN A 118 -8.07 -9.52 16.73
C ASN A 118 -7.25 -9.17 15.48
N SER A 119 -7.90 -8.69 14.42
CA SER A 119 -7.23 -8.42 13.15
C SER A 119 -6.24 -7.25 13.21
N SER A 120 -6.51 -6.23 14.05
CA SER A 120 -5.63 -5.06 14.19
C SER A 120 -4.27 -5.44 14.77
N PHE A 121 -4.20 -6.43 15.67
CA PHE A 121 -2.94 -6.88 16.26
C PHE A 121 -2.27 -8.01 15.47
N SER A 122 -3.03 -8.82 14.72
CA SER A 122 -2.41 -9.83 13.84
C SER A 122 -1.81 -9.20 12.59
N GLU A 123 -2.48 -8.21 12.00
CA GLU A 123 -2.04 -7.55 10.77
C GLU A 123 -1.30 -6.24 11.04
N TRP A 124 -1.33 -5.74 12.29
CA TRP A 124 -0.74 -4.45 12.69
C TRP A 124 -1.11 -3.32 11.74
N LYS A 125 -2.40 -3.23 11.43
CA LYS A 125 -2.97 -2.18 10.59
C LYS A 125 -4.43 -1.97 10.94
N VAL A 126 -4.92 -0.76 10.72
CA VAL A 126 -6.35 -0.45 10.77
C VAL A 126 -6.84 0.13 9.45
N PHE A 127 -8.14 0.04 9.22
CA PHE A 127 -8.80 0.65 8.08
C PHE A 127 -9.57 1.90 8.53
N SER A 128 -9.31 3.04 7.89
CA SER A 128 -9.89 4.35 8.22
C SER A 128 -11.41 4.46 8.00
N GLY A 129 -12.05 3.41 7.49
CA GLY A 129 -13.46 3.39 7.14
C GLY A 129 -13.75 4.07 5.80
N VAL A 130 -15.00 4.03 5.39
CA VAL A 130 -15.47 4.63 4.13
C VAL A 130 -16.30 5.89 4.36
N ILE A 131 -16.27 6.79 3.38
CA ILE A 131 -17.12 7.97 3.34
C ILE A 131 -18.58 7.53 3.16
N LYS A 132 -19.45 7.93 4.08
CA LYS A 132 -20.86 7.47 4.12
C LYS A 132 -21.81 8.26 3.21
N SER A 133 -21.43 9.47 2.76
CA SER A 133 -22.31 10.38 2.03
C SER A 133 -21.56 11.31 1.06
N GLY A 134 -22.29 12.00 0.19
CA GLY A 134 -21.74 12.95 -0.79
C GLY A 134 -21.10 12.28 -2.02
N ASN A 135 -20.44 13.09 -2.86
CA ASN A 135 -19.90 12.64 -4.15
C ASN A 135 -18.78 11.58 -4.04
N ASN A 136 -18.16 11.46 -2.86
CA ASN A 136 -17.11 10.47 -2.59
C ASN A 136 -17.61 9.28 -1.76
N LYS A 137 -18.93 9.09 -1.65
CA LYS A 137 -19.52 7.95 -0.92
C LYS A 137 -18.91 6.62 -1.39
N GLY A 138 -18.54 5.77 -0.44
CA GLY A 138 -17.93 4.47 -0.68
C GLY A 138 -16.41 4.48 -0.84
N LYS A 139 -15.78 5.64 -1.05
CA LYS A 139 -14.31 5.74 -1.05
C LYS A 139 -13.75 5.69 0.39
N PRO A 140 -12.54 5.16 0.59
CA PRO A 140 -11.88 5.19 1.89
C PRO A 140 -11.67 6.62 2.41
N ASN A 141 -11.70 6.79 3.74
CA ASN A 141 -11.37 8.06 4.38
C ASN A 141 -9.84 8.24 4.38
N LYS A 142 -9.36 9.38 3.90
CA LYS A 142 -7.92 9.67 3.98
C LYS A 142 -7.55 10.20 5.37
N PRO A 143 -6.65 9.54 6.10
CA PRO A 143 -6.19 10.02 7.40
C PRO A 143 -5.17 11.16 7.23
N ILE A 144 -5.59 12.29 6.63
CA ILE A 144 -4.72 13.36 6.11
C ILE A 144 -3.75 13.99 7.12
N ARG A 145 -4.00 13.87 8.43
CA ARG A 145 -3.10 14.41 9.47
C ARG A 145 -2.03 13.42 9.91
N LEU A 146 -2.18 12.15 9.56
CA LEU A 146 -1.21 11.12 9.90
C LEU A 146 0.02 11.21 9.02
N HIS A 147 1.16 11.04 9.65
CA HIS A 147 2.48 11.00 9.04
C HIS A 147 3.37 10.05 9.84
N GLN A 148 4.62 9.85 9.44
CA GLN A 148 5.57 8.99 10.16
C GLN A 148 5.83 9.36 11.64
N ASN A 149 5.49 10.58 12.08
CA ASN A 149 5.59 10.99 13.50
C ASN A 149 4.34 10.61 14.31
N SER A 150 3.31 10.09 13.64
CA SER A 150 2.04 9.77 14.24
C SER A 150 2.00 8.35 14.76
N ALA A 151 1.15 8.13 15.75
CA ALA A 151 0.79 6.85 16.32
C ALA A 151 -0.72 6.66 16.33
N VAL A 152 -1.13 5.39 16.28
CA VAL A 152 -2.50 4.91 16.32
C VAL A 152 -2.74 4.26 17.67
N LEU A 153 -3.67 4.83 18.44
CA LEU A 153 -4.16 4.29 19.70
C LEU A 153 -5.37 3.40 19.43
N LEU A 154 -5.29 2.13 19.79
CA LEU A 154 -6.40 1.19 19.64
C LEU A 154 -7.22 1.18 20.91
N THR A 155 -8.53 1.38 20.78
CA THR A 155 -9.46 1.41 21.91
C THR A 155 -10.69 0.56 21.64
N ALA A 156 -11.27 0.03 22.70
CA ALA A 156 -12.55 -0.64 22.63
C ALA A 156 -13.41 -0.33 23.85
N ILE A 157 -14.68 -0.71 23.72
CA ILE A 157 -15.66 -0.70 24.78
C ILE A 157 -16.31 -2.06 24.81
N ASP A 158 -16.43 -2.64 26.01
CA ASP A 158 -17.11 -3.91 26.16
C ASP A 158 -18.61 -3.71 25.95
N SER A 159 -19.25 -4.71 25.35
CA SER A 159 -20.68 -4.72 25.02
C SER A 159 -21.52 -4.81 26.29
N SER A 160 -21.61 -3.71 27.04
CA SER A 160 -22.46 -3.44 28.22
C SER A 160 -21.92 -2.26 29.03
N MET A 161 -20.66 -1.88 28.83
CA MET A 161 -20.00 -0.82 29.59
C MET A 161 -20.35 0.56 29.04
N PRO A 162 -20.44 1.59 29.90
CA PRO A 162 -20.66 2.97 29.46
C PRO A 162 -19.39 3.56 28.84
N GLU A 163 -19.55 4.57 27.98
CA GLU A 163 -18.46 5.17 27.20
C GLU A 163 -17.25 5.64 28.04
N LYS A 164 -17.49 6.07 29.28
CA LYS A 164 -16.44 6.46 30.24
C LYS A 164 -15.42 5.35 30.53
N ASP A 165 -15.81 4.09 30.35
CA ASP A 165 -15.01 2.91 30.64
C ASP A 165 -14.31 2.37 29.37
N ARG A 166 -14.23 3.18 28.29
CA ARG A 166 -13.44 2.85 27.10
C ARG A 166 -11.98 2.59 27.47
N ARG A 167 -11.50 1.40 27.15
CA ARG A 167 -10.15 0.93 27.46
C ARG A 167 -9.21 1.08 26.28
N ILE A 168 -7.93 1.31 26.56
CA ILE A 168 -6.85 1.29 25.59
C ILE A 168 -6.36 -0.14 25.46
N LEU A 169 -6.35 -0.66 24.24
CA LEU A 169 -5.92 -2.03 23.95
C LEU A 169 -4.44 -2.11 23.56
N GLY A 170 -3.90 -1.02 23.03
CA GLY A 170 -2.54 -0.98 22.49
C GLY A 170 -2.30 0.26 21.64
N VAL A 171 -1.07 0.38 21.16
CA VAL A 171 -0.62 1.54 20.39
C VAL A 171 0.47 1.12 19.41
N TYR A 172 0.50 1.75 18.23
CA TYR A 172 1.60 1.59 17.30
C TYR A 172 1.96 2.91 16.60
N MET A 173 3.23 3.12 16.28
CA MET A 173 3.63 4.19 15.35
C MET A 173 3.18 3.82 13.96
N VAL A 174 2.70 4.79 13.19
CA VAL A 174 2.39 4.58 11.78
C VAL A 174 3.67 4.21 11.01
N ASN A 175 3.54 3.40 9.96
CA ASN A 175 4.65 2.98 9.10
C ASN A 175 5.58 4.13 8.67
N GLU A 176 6.87 3.83 8.58
CA GLU A 176 7.97 4.76 8.36
C GLU A 176 7.80 5.62 7.10
N ASP A 177 7.20 5.05 6.05
CA ASP A 177 7.00 5.72 4.75
C ASP A 177 5.59 6.30 4.59
N PHE A 178 4.76 6.23 5.64
CA PHE A 178 3.36 6.60 5.54
C PHE A 178 3.13 8.11 5.51
N ILE A 179 2.35 8.55 4.52
CA ILE A 179 1.84 9.91 4.42
C ILE A 179 0.33 9.83 4.21
N GLY A 180 -0.45 10.26 5.20
CA GLY A 180 -1.90 10.11 5.19
C GLY A 180 -2.64 10.82 4.05
N LYS A 181 -2.01 11.83 3.42
CA LYS A 181 -2.53 12.48 2.21
C LYS A 181 -2.49 11.57 0.97
N LEU A 182 -1.51 10.67 0.90
CA LEU A 182 -1.29 9.73 -0.21
C LEU A 182 -2.03 8.40 0.00
N CYS A 183 -2.67 8.19 1.15
CA CYS A 183 -3.42 6.99 1.47
C CYS A 183 -4.75 6.96 0.69
N GLU A 184 -4.79 6.22 -0.42
CA GLU A 184 -5.98 6.04 -1.26
C GLU A 184 -6.85 4.86 -0.83
N ASP A 185 -6.25 3.85 -0.20
CA ASP A 185 -6.89 2.59 0.16
C ASP A 185 -7.46 2.59 1.59
N GLY A 186 -7.19 3.63 2.38
CA GLY A 186 -7.59 3.75 3.78
C GLY A 186 -6.84 2.82 4.75
N SER A 187 -5.82 2.10 4.29
CA SER A 187 -5.01 1.23 5.15
C SER A 187 -3.95 2.02 5.89
N ILE A 188 -3.84 1.81 7.20
CA ILE A 188 -2.89 2.51 8.06
C ILE A 188 -1.99 1.46 8.73
N PRO A 189 -0.92 1.01 8.05
CA PRO A 189 -0.01 0.02 8.58
C PRO A 189 0.86 0.58 9.70
N ALA A 190 1.26 -0.29 10.62
CA ALA A 190 2.17 0.03 11.69
C ALA A 190 3.65 0.06 11.25
N HIS A 191 4.45 0.73 12.05
CA HIS A 191 5.90 0.74 12.02
C HIS A 191 6.44 -0.66 12.35
N SER A 192 7.53 -1.04 11.71
CA SER A 192 8.21 -2.33 11.93
C SER A 192 8.58 -2.63 13.39
N LYS A 193 8.88 -1.63 14.23
CA LYS A 193 9.42 -1.80 15.59
C LYS A 193 8.48 -1.30 16.69
N TYR A 194 7.91 -0.10 16.52
CA TYR A 194 7.19 0.59 17.59
C TYR A 194 5.72 0.19 17.62
N ARG A 195 5.45 -0.93 18.30
CA ARG A 195 4.15 -1.57 18.41
C ARG A 195 4.01 -2.17 19.81
N LEU A 196 2.90 -1.89 20.49
CA LEU A 196 2.60 -2.37 21.83
C LEU A 196 1.17 -2.87 21.88
N GLN A 197 0.99 -4.09 22.38
CA GLN A 197 -0.30 -4.64 22.74
C GLN A 197 -0.35 -4.74 24.27
N LEU A 198 -1.47 -4.31 24.85
CA LEU A 198 -1.73 -4.44 26.28
C LEU A 198 -2.45 -5.75 26.54
N THR A 199 -2.11 -6.39 27.65
CA THR A 199 -2.92 -7.49 28.20
C THR A 199 -4.27 -6.96 28.67
N GLU A 200 -5.23 -7.84 28.90
CA GLU A 200 -6.55 -7.46 29.43
C GLU A 200 -6.43 -6.69 30.76
N GLN A 201 -5.57 -7.17 31.67
CA GLN A 201 -5.33 -6.57 32.98
C GLN A 201 -4.67 -5.18 32.89
N GLU A 202 -3.80 -4.98 31.90
CA GLU A 202 -3.17 -3.68 31.63
C GLU A 202 -4.18 -2.72 31.00
N SER A 203 -4.97 -3.21 30.04
CA SER A 203 -6.02 -2.47 29.35
C SER A 203 -7.08 -1.93 30.32
N ASP A 204 -7.47 -2.72 31.32
CA ASP A 204 -8.41 -2.32 32.37
C ASP A 204 -7.93 -1.12 33.21
N GLN A 205 -6.61 -0.93 33.31
CA GLN A 205 -6.01 0.19 34.04
C GLN A 205 -5.83 1.44 33.16
N MET A 206 -6.01 1.31 31.84
CA MET A 206 -5.70 2.33 30.84
C MET A 206 -6.98 2.89 30.19
N LEU A 207 -7.75 3.66 30.96
CA LEU A 207 -8.98 4.30 30.46
C LEU A 207 -8.66 5.49 29.54
N PHE A 208 -9.23 5.49 28.33
CA PHE A 208 -8.98 6.53 27.32
C PHE A 208 -9.37 7.93 27.81
N TRP A 209 -10.49 8.06 28.51
CA TRP A 209 -11.02 9.34 28.99
C TRP A 209 -10.23 9.96 30.15
N LYS A 210 -9.24 9.23 30.71
CA LYS A 210 -8.23 9.79 31.61
C LYS A 210 -7.37 10.85 30.92
N TYR A 211 -7.13 10.68 29.61
CA TYR A 211 -6.21 11.52 28.83
C TYR A 211 -6.98 12.49 27.94
N TYR A 212 -7.99 12.00 27.22
CA TYR A 212 -8.69 12.79 26.22
C TYR A 212 -9.77 13.70 26.83
N VAL A 213 -9.85 14.92 26.31
CA VAL A 213 -10.96 15.85 26.56
C VAL A 213 -11.40 16.49 25.26
N ASN A 214 -12.70 16.66 25.08
CA ASN A 214 -13.21 17.51 24.01
C ASN A 214 -13.37 18.94 24.54
N GLU A 215 -12.50 19.86 24.15
CA GLU A 215 -12.54 21.25 24.64
C GLU A 215 -13.86 21.97 24.34
N LYS A 216 -14.60 21.56 23.30
CA LYS A 216 -15.94 22.12 23.01
C LYS A 216 -17.02 21.60 23.96
N SER A 217 -16.78 20.49 24.64
CA SER A 217 -17.72 19.88 25.59
C SER A 217 -16.95 19.10 26.65
N PRO A 218 -16.21 19.78 27.56
CA PRO A 218 -15.24 19.14 28.44
C PRO A 218 -15.86 18.12 29.41
N GLN A 219 -17.15 18.25 29.70
CA GLN A 219 -17.91 17.41 30.63
C GLN A 219 -18.56 16.19 29.97
N LYS A 220 -18.37 15.98 28.65
CA LYS A 220 -19.02 14.89 27.91
C LYS A 220 -18.02 13.84 27.45
N MET A 221 -18.24 12.60 27.89
CA MET A 221 -17.54 11.41 27.39
C MET A 221 -18.40 10.72 26.33
N THR A 222 -18.35 11.19 25.08
CA THR A 222 -19.12 10.60 23.98
C THR A 222 -18.29 10.30 22.73
N TRP A 223 -18.36 9.05 22.29
CA TRP A 223 -17.88 8.60 20.97
C TRP A 223 -19.00 8.69 19.93
N ASN A 224 -19.37 9.92 19.54
CA ASN A 224 -20.38 10.24 18.53
C ASN A 224 -20.30 9.40 17.23
N THR A 225 -19.61 9.90 16.20
CA THR A 225 -19.58 9.25 14.88
C THR A 225 -18.13 9.03 14.42
N GLY A 226 -17.94 8.00 13.61
CA GLY A 226 -16.65 7.67 12.99
C GLY A 226 -15.91 6.54 13.71
N LYS A 227 -15.01 5.90 12.96
CA LYS A 227 -14.11 4.86 13.45
C LYS A 227 -12.89 5.42 14.19
N TYR A 228 -12.55 6.69 13.94
CA TYR A 228 -11.38 7.30 14.56
C TYR A 228 -11.58 8.80 14.78
N ARG A 229 -10.68 9.38 15.59
CA ARG A 229 -10.52 10.83 15.77
C ARG A 229 -9.06 11.20 15.85
N TYR A 230 -8.75 12.45 15.51
CA TYR A 230 -7.44 13.02 15.80
C TYR A 230 -7.38 13.53 17.22
N PHE A 231 -6.20 13.44 17.83
CA PHE A 231 -5.95 13.95 19.16
C PHE A 231 -4.49 14.41 19.32
N GLU A 232 -4.23 15.08 20.44
CA GLU A 232 -2.98 15.79 20.67
C GLU A 232 -1.77 14.86 20.85
N ASN A 233 -0.61 15.34 20.38
CA ASN A 233 0.67 14.64 20.54
C ASN A 233 1.03 14.45 22.03
N LEU A 234 0.69 15.43 22.88
CA LEU A 234 0.95 15.36 24.32
C LEU A 234 0.18 14.23 25.01
N TRP A 235 -1.09 14.03 24.66
CA TRP A 235 -1.89 12.94 25.25
C TRP A 235 -1.32 11.57 24.86
N MET A 236 -0.83 11.41 23.63
CA MET A 236 -0.17 10.17 23.23
C MET A 236 1.12 9.92 24.01
N ALA A 237 1.94 10.97 24.21
CA ALA A 237 3.15 10.85 25.04
C ALA A 237 2.82 10.47 26.49
N GLN A 238 1.78 11.07 27.09
CA GLN A 238 1.29 10.70 28.42
C GLN A 238 0.87 9.23 28.49
N ILE A 239 0.12 8.76 27.49
CA ILE A 239 -0.32 7.35 27.41
C ILE A 239 0.88 6.42 27.33
N LEU A 240 1.86 6.72 26.46
CA LEU A 240 3.06 5.90 26.32
C LEU A 240 3.87 5.84 27.62
N LEU A 241 4.02 6.96 28.32
CA LEU A 241 4.72 7.02 29.61
C LEU A 241 4.00 6.20 30.70
N ASP A 242 2.67 6.26 30.74
CA ASP A 242 1.87 5.44 31.66
C ASP A 242 1.96 3.95 31.29
N ILE A 243 2.03 3.60 30.00
CA ILE A 243 2.28 2.20 29.55
C ILE A 243 3.65 1.71 30.04
N VAL A 244 4.72 2.52 29.93
CA VAL A 244 6.04 2.15 30.47
C VAL A 244 5.94 1.82 31.96
N SER A 245 5.24 2.66 32.72
CA SER A 245 5.08 2.49 34.16
C SER A 245 4.24 1.25 34.52
N LEU A 246 3.36 0.84 33.61
CA LEU A 246 2.46 -0.31 33.77
C LEU A 246 3.14 -1.65 33.49
N LYS A 247 4.11 -1.69 32.56
CA LYS A 247 4.81 -2.92 32.20
C LYS A 247 5.61 -3.47 33.38
N SER A 248 5.24 -4.65 33.85
CA SER A 248 5.96 -5.33 34.95
C SER A 248 7.19 -6.08 34.46
N ASP A 249 7.11 -6.66 33.26
CA ASP A 249 8.22 -7.36 32.61
C ASP A 249 9.32 -6.36 32.18
N PRO A 250 10.60 -6.60 32.51
CA PRO A 250 11.69 -5.68 32.15
C PRO A 250 11.90 -5.50 30.65
N GLU A 251 11.75 -6.55 29.84
CA GLU A 251 11.97 -6.49 28.39
C GLU A 251 10.83 -5.71 27.71
N GLU A 252 9.58 -6.00 28.07
CA GLU A 252 8.43 -5.23 27.58
C GLU A 252 8.48 -3.76 28.01
N ARG A 253 8.94 -3.51 29.25
CA ARG A 253 9.15 -2.14 29.74
C ARG A 253 10.21 -1.41 28.93
N GLU A 254 11.32 -2.07 28.60
CA GLU A 254 12.37 -1.49 27.76
C GLU A 254 11.84 -1.17 26.35
N LEU A 255 11.08 -2.08 25.74
CA LEU A 255 10.44 -1.84 24.44
C LEU A 255 9.47 -0.66 24.49
N ALA A 256 8.66 -0.57 25.55
CA ALA A 256 7.75 0.56 25.76
C ALA A 256 8.52 1.88 25.96
N GLN A 257 9.63 1.84 26.70
CA GLN A 257 10.50 3.01 26.94
C GLN A 257 11.13 3.49 25.63
N GLN A 258 11.68 2.58 24.83
CA GLN A 258 12.24 2.91 23.52
C GLN A 258 11.18 3.49 22.56
N PHE A 259 9.94 3.01 22.65
CA PHE A 259 8.82 3.60 21.90
C PHE A 259 8.58 5.02 22.38
N PHE A 260 8.34 5.23 23.68
CA PHE A 260 8.09 6.55 24.25
C PHE A 260 9.16 7.58 23.84
N GLU A 261 10.44 7.25 24.00
CA GLU A 261 11.55 8.12 23.62
C GLU A 261 11.58 8.44 22.13
N HIS A 262 11.34 7.42 21.28
CA HIS A 262 11.25 7.62 19.84
C HIS A 262 10.08 8.55 19.48
N PHE A 263 8.91 8.34 20.07
CA PHE A 263 7.73 9.16 19.84
C PHE A 263 7.97 10.62 20.24
N CYS A 264 8.53 10.86 21.44
CA CYS A 264 8.88 12.19 21.92
C CYS A 264 9.86 12.89 20.98
N LYS A 265 10.92 12.18 20.55
CA LYS A 265 11.90 12.70 19.58
C LYS A 265 11.24 13.10 18.26
N MET A 266 10.35 12.26 17.71
CA MET A 266 9.66 12.51 16.44
C MET A 266 8.69 13.69 16.53
N ASN A 267 8.11 13.94 17.71
CA ASN A 267 7.13 14.99 17.94
C ASN A 267 7.69 16.23 18.64
N GLN A 268 9.01 16.30 18.86
CA GLN A 268 9.69 17.40 19.54
C GLN A 268 9.13 17.69 20.94
N ILE A 269 8.82 16.62 21.69
CA ILE A 269 8.33 16.69 23.06
C ILE A 269 9.50 16.47 24.00
N THR A 270 9.61 17.30 25.04
CA THR A 270 10.63 17.17 26.09
C THR A 270 10.05 16.40 27.27
N ASP A 271 10.71 15.32 27.69
CA ASP A 271 10.20 14.42 28.74
C ASP A 271 10.03 15.12 30.10
N GLN A 272 10.84 16.14 30.38
CA GLN A 272 10.89 16.83 31.67
C GLN A 272 9.65 17.71 31.95
N GLU A 273 8.77 17.91 30.97
CA GLU A 273 7.64 18.84 31.06
C GLU A 273 6.29 18.21 30.69
N LEU A 274 6.18 16.87 30.60
CA LEU A 274 4.90 16.23 30.31
C LEU A 274 3.90 16.50 31.45
N PRO A 275 2.79 17.20 31.18
CA PRO A 275 1.79 17.46 32.21
C PRO A 275 1.12 16.14 32.62
N LYS A 276 0.51 16.11 33.80
CA LYS A 276 -0.32 14.98 34.20
C LYS A 276 -1.55 14.87 33.29
N PRO A 277 -2.09 13.66 33.08
CA PRO A 277 -3.36 13.48 32.38
C PRO A 277 -4.45 14.34 33.01
N ASN A 278 -5.16 15.09 32.17
CA ASN A 278 -6.25 15.99 32.58
C ASN A 278 -7.44 15.84 31.61
N GLY A 279 -7.71 14.60 31.21
CA GLY A 279 -8.86 14.24 30.39
C GLY A 279 -10.19 14.40 31.14
N THR A 280 -11.31 14.19 30.44
CA THR A 280 -12.64 14.40 31.04
C THR A 280 -12.84 13.63 32.34
N LEU A 281 -12.32 12.41 32.46
CA LEU A 281 -12.46 11.60 33.68
C LEU A 281 -11.75 12.21 34.91
N MET A 282 -10.70 13.00 34.68
CA MET A 282 -9.91 13.64 35.74
C MET A 282 -10.52 14.98 36.21
N ARG A 283 -11.56 15.47 35.51
CA ARG A 283 -12.20 16.77 35.77
C ARG A 283 -13.57 16.65 36.46
N ILE A 284 -13.95 15.44 36.87
CA ILE A 284 -15.21 15.11 37.54
C ILE A 284 -15.00 15.07 39.05
#